data_AF-A0A1W1BPK9-F1
#
_entry.id   AF-A0A1W1BPK9-F1
#
_cell.length_a   1.000
_cell.length_b   1.000
_cell.length_c   1.000
_cell.angle_alpha   90.00
_cell.angle_beta   90.00
_cell.angle_gamma   90.00
#
_symmetry.space_group_name_H-M   'P 1'
#
loop_
_entity.id
_entity.type
_entity.pdbx_description
1 polymer ?
#
loop_
_entity_poly.entity_id
_entity_poly.type
_entity_poly.pdbx_seq_one_letter_code
_entity_poly.pdbx_strand_id
1 'polypeptide(L)'
;MKVMLRKVTKTPLDFEVKSDEITFKGYLQYHEDKLILLKAKLEGFLLKPCDICAEEFKLAVDEDIEFFISDGLYEDDGSTLLDVVESFDGNADIDELLHSEIELIKSDYHACDNCKE
;
A
#
# COMPACT_ATOMS: atom_id res chain seq x y z
N MET A 1 7.85 -7.41 -4.84
CA MET A 1 9.30 -7.17 -4.99
C MET A 1 9.84 -7.12 -3.59
N LYS A 2 10.93 -7.83 -3.27
CA LYS A 2 11.49 -7.78 -1.91
C LYS A 2 12.65 -6.79 -1.80
N VAL A 3 12.57 -5.88 -0.83
CA VAL A 3 13.60 -4.90 -0.52
C VAL A 3 14.14 -5.16 0.88
N MET A 4 15.45 -5.37 1.00
CA MET A 4 16.10 -5.47 2.32
C MET A 4 16.11 -4.08 3.00
N LEU A 5 15.43 -3.93 4.13
CA LEU A 5 15.25 -2.65 4.82
C LEU A 5 16.59 -2.01 5.21
N ARG A 6 17.56 -2.83 5.64
CA ARG A 6 18.93 -2.39 6.00
C ARG A 6 19.72 -1.75 4.86
N LYS A 7 19.29 -1.93 3.60
CA LYS A 7 19.92 -1.31 2.42
C LYS A 7 19.25 0.01 2.03
N VAL A 8 18.08 0.33 2.59
CA VAL A 8 17.41 1.61 2.35
C VAL A 8 18.16 2.69 3.12
N THR A 9 18.40 3.82 2.45
CA THR A 9 19.16 4.94 3.02
C THR A 9 18.33 6.21 3.00
N LYS A 10 18.91 7.34 3.42
CA LYS A 10 18.26 8.64 3.30
C LYS A 10 18.04 9.07 1.85
N THR A 11 18.72 8.44 0.89
CA THR A 11 18.40 8.61 -0.54
C THR A 11 17.19 7.75 -0.88
N PRO A 12 16.10 8.33 -1.44
CA PRO A 12 14.93 7.58 -1.86
C PRO A 12 15.29 6.42 -2.81
N LEU A 13 14.75 5.24 -2.51
CA LEU A 13 14.80 4.06 -3.36
C LEU A 13 13.46 3.91 -4.05
N ASP A 14 13.41 4.29 -5.32
CA ASP A 14 12.19 4.20 -6.13
C ASP A 14 11.82 2.74 -6.41
N PHE A 15 10.51 2.48 -6.49
CA PHE A 15 9.96 1.21 -6.92
C PHE A 15 8.72 1.43 -7.80
N GLU A 16 8.44 0.43 -8.65
CA GLU A 16 7.21 0.34 -9.42
C GLU A 16 6.85 -1.14 -9.53
N VAL A 17 5.69 -1.53 -9.00
CA VAL A 17 5.12 -2.87 -9.16
C VAL A 17 3.72 -2.75 -9.75
N LYS A 18 3.28 -3.78 -10.48
CA LYS A 18 2.00 -3.80 -11.18
C LYS A 18 1.27 -5.09 -10.88
N SER A 19 -0.04 -4.99 -10.69
CA SER A 19 -0.96 -6.13 -10.63
C SER A 19 -2.13 -5.80 -11.54
N ASP A 20 -2.30 -6.59 -12.61
CA ASP A 20 -3.34 -6.38 -13.62
C ASP A 20 -3.36 -4.94 -14.17
N GLU A 21 -4.47 -4.21 -13.96
CA GLU A 21 -4.66 -2.82 -14.40
C GLU A 21 -4.31 -1.79 -13.31
N ILE A 22 -3.66 -2.21 -12.21
CA ILE A 22 -3.22 -1.34 -11.11
C ILE A 22 -1.69 -1.20 -11.11
N THR A 23 -1.22 0.03 -10.93
CA THR A 23 0.18 0.38 -10.75
C THR A 23 0.41 0.95 -9.36
N PHE A 24 1.40 0.42 -8.66
CA PHE A 24 1.84 0.92 -7.36
C PHE A 24 3.27 1.42 -7.48
N LYS A 25 3.43 2.73 -7.33
CA LYS A 25 4.68 3.41 -7.62
C LYS A 25 5.02 4.40 -6.53
N GLY A 26 6.26 4.39 -6.08
CA GLY A 26 6.67 5.25 -5.01
C GLY A 26 8.14 5.09 -4.68
N TYR A 27 8.49 5.40 -3.44
CA TYR A 27 9.83 5.24 -2.94
C TYR A 27 9.84 4.80 -1.47
N LEU A 28 10.95 4.16 -1.10
CA LEU A 28 11.32 3.87 0.27
C LEU A 28 12.45 4.80 0.71
N GLN A 29 12.36 5.37 1.90
CA GLN A 29 13.40 6.25 2.44
C GLN A 29 13.63 5.98 3.91
N TYR A 30 14.89 5.85 4.31
CA TYR A 30 15.24 5.70 5.72
C TYR A 30 14.86 6.96 6.49
N HIS A 31 14.13 6.78 7.59
CA HIS A 31 13.77 7.83 8.52
C HIS A 31 14.68 7.79 9.76
N GLU A 32 14.19 7.25 10.88
CA GLU A 32 14.90 7.10 12.16
C GLU A 32 14.43 5.84 12.87
N ASP A 33 15.16 5.38 13.89
CA ASP A 33 14.77 4.24 14.75
C ASP A 33 14.29 2.98 14.00
N LYS A 34 14.97 2.67 12.89
CA LYS A 34 14.68 1.55 11.97
C LYS A 34 13.36 1.67 11.20
N LEU A 35 12.73 2.84 11.22
CA LEU A 35 11.59 3.17 10.38
C LEU A 35 12.06 3.55 8.98
N ILE A 36 11.41 2.92 8.01
CA ILE A 36 11.50 3.24 6.60
C ILE A 36 10.17 3.85 6.18
N LEU A 37 10.21 5.09 5.71
CA LEU A 37 9.05 5.75 5.12
C LEU A 37 8.77 5.13 3.76
N LEU A 38 7.53 4.68 3.55
CA LEU A 38 6.98 4.37 2.24
C LEU A 38 6.05 5.52 1.85
N LYS A 39 6.33 6.15 0.70
CA LYS A 39 5.36 7.01 0.03
C LYS A 39 5.14 6.51 -1.37
N ALA A 40 3.88 6.30 -1.73
CA ALA A 40 3.54 5.74 -3.02
C ALA A 40 2.16 6.21 -3.48
N LYS A 41 1.91 5.98 -4.76
CA LYS A 41 0.65 6.25 -5.42
C LYS A 41 0.15 4.95 -6.04
N LEU A 42 -1.12 4.65 -5.77
CA LEU A 42 -1.83 3.49 -6.28
C LEU A 42 -2.86 3.97 -7.30
N GLU A 43 -2.63 3.65 -8.56
CA GLU A 43 -3.45 4.15 -9.66
C GLU A 43 -3.85 3.02 -10.61
N GLY A 44 -5.09 3.06 -11.09
CA GLY A 44 -5.56 2.17 -12.15
C GLY A 44 -7.01 1.71 -11.97
N PHE A 45 -7.28 0.47 -12.36
CA PHE A 45 -8.62 -0.10 -12.29
C PHE A 45 -8.66 -1.46 -11.59
N LEU A 46 -9.59 -1.61 -10.65
CA LEU A 46 -9.92 -2.88 -10.02
C LEU A 46 -11.24 -3.42 -10.57
N LEU A 47 -11.26 -4.70 -10.96
CA LEU A 47 -12.49 -5.40 -11.27
C LEU A 47 -13.05 -5.99 -9.97
N LYS A 48 -14.24 -5.56 -9.55
CA LYS A 48 -14.95 -6.15 -8.41
C LYS A 48 -16.47 -6.22 -8.66
N PRO A 49 -17.19 -7.14 -8.02
CA PRO A 49 -18.65 -7.11 -8.02
C PRO A 49 -19.16 -5.91 -7.22
N CYS A 50 -20.26 -5.32 -7.65
CA CYS A 50 -20.99 -4.32 -6.90
C CYS A 50 -21.54 -4.90 -5.60
N ASP A 51 -21.35 -4.19 -4.49
CA ASP A 51 -21.82 -4.61 -3.17
C ASP A 51 -23.36 -4.58 -3.01
N ILE A 52 -24.09 -4.06 -4.01
CA ILE A 52 -25.56 -4.00 -4.04
C ILE A 52 -26.15 -5.04 -4.99
N CYS A 53 -25.78 -5.00 -6.28
CA CYS A 53 -26.39 -5.82 -7.33
C CYS A 53 -25.54 -6.99 -7.81
N ALA A 54 -24.31 -7.13 -7.31
CA ALA A 54 -23.32 -8.13 -7.72
C ALA A 54 -22.87 -8.06 -9.20
N GLU A 55 -23.23 -7.01 -9.93
CA GLU A 55 -22.71 -6.76 -11.28
C GLU A 55 -21.21 -6.43 -11.21
N GLU A 56 -20.39 -7.07 -12.05
CA GLU A 56 -18.97 -6.74 -12.16
C GLU A 56 -18.80 -5.37 -12.80
N PHE A 57 -18.00 -4.51 -12.17
CA PHE A 57 -17.68 -3.19 -12.70
C PHE A 57 -16.22 -2.84 -12.44
N LYS A 58 -15.70 -1.89 -13.21
CA LYS A 58 -14.36 -1.34 -13.02
C LYS A 58 -14.42 -0.19 -12.02
N LEU A 59 -13.79 -0.38 -10.87
CA LEU A 59 -13.54 0.66 -9.89
C LEU A 59 -12.25 1.39 -10.28
N ALA A 60 -12.34 2.71 -10.50
CA ALA A 60 -11.15 3.55 -10.67
C ALA A 60 -10.50 3.78 -9.29
N VAL A 61 -9.19 3.57 -9.21
CA VAL A 61 -8.37 3.78 -8.01
C VAL A 61 -7.36 4.88 -8.31
N ASP A 62 -7.27 5.85 -7.40
CA ASP A 62 -6.30 6.94 -7.41
C ASP A 62 -6.08 7.37 -5.95
N GLU A 63 -5.17 6.69 -5.26
CA GLU A 63 -4.91 6.89 -3.83
C GLU A 63 -3.43 7.15 -3.55
N ASP A 64 -3.17 8.11 -2.65
CA ASP A 64 -1.84 8.37 -2.12
C ASP A 64 -1.66 7.57 -0.82
N ILE A 65 -0.64 6.73 -0.78
CA ILE A 65 -0.35 5.79 0.30
C ILE A 65 0.93 6.23 1.02
N GLU A 66 0.83 6.38 2.34
CA GLU A 66 1.93 6.82 3.19
C GLU A 66 1.89 6.09 4.54
N PHE A 67 2.93 5.31 4.84
CA PHE A 67 3.09 4.64 6.13
C PHE A 67 4.57 4.33 6.40
N PHE A 68 4.88 3.92 7.62
CA PHE A 68 6.20 3.44 8.00
C PHE A 68 6.31 1.93 7.97
N ILE A 69 7.51 1.43 7.67
CA ILE A 69 7.88 0.03 7.80
C ILE A 69 8.99 -0.06 8.83
N SER A 70 8.78 -0.81 9.90
CA SER A 70 9.78 -1.07 10.95
C SER A 70 10.58 -2.35 10.66
N ASP A 71 11.91 -2.29 10.73
CA ASP A 71 12.79 -3.49 10.77
C ASP A 71 12.77 -4.11 12.19
N GLY A 72 11.67 -4.79 12.49
CA GLY A 72 11.38 -5.48 13.74
C GLY A 72 10.16 -4.91 14.48
N LEU A 73 10.05 -5.29 15.75
CA LEU A 73 9.00 -4.80 16.65
C LEU A 73 9.08 -3.28 16.78
N TYR A 74 7.94 -2.61 16.63
CA TYR A 74 7.75 -1.20 16.86
C TYR A 74 6.93 -1.00 18.13
N GLU A 75 7.45 -0.22 19.08
CA GLU A 75 6.70 0.21 20.25
C GLU A 75 6.15 1.61 19.97
N ASP A 76 4.83 1.71 19.84
CA ASP A 76 4.17 3.00 19.67
C ASP A 76 4.29 3.82 20.95
N ASP A 77 5.05 4.91 20.85
CA ASP A 77 5.24 5.91 21.89
C ASP A 77 4.38 7.16 21.67
N GLY A 78 3.49 7.15 20.67
CA GLY A 78 2.63 8.25 20.27
C GLY A 78 3.36 9.35 19.48
N SER A 79 4.58 9.10 19.01
CA SER A 79 5.38 10.07 18.23
C SER A 79 5.01 10.13 16.76
N THR A 80 4.41 9.08 16.20
CA THR A 80 3.99 9.00 14.80
C THR A 80 2.48 9.10 14.65
N LEU A 81 2.03 9.82 13.63
CA LEU A 81 0.62 9.87 13.21
C LEU A 81 0.32 8.90 12.05
N LEU A 82 1.36 8.30 11.48
CA LEU A 82 1.28 7.36 10.37
C LEU A 82 1.27 5.93 10.90
N ASP A 83 0.57 5.06 10.19
CA ASP A 83 0.57 3.62 10.46
C ASP A 83 1.97 3.02 10.32
N VAL A 84 2.23 1.95 11.07
CA VAL A 84 3.52 1.25 11.08
C VAL A 84 3.31 -0.23 10.79
N VAL A 85 3.95 -0.71 9.73
CA VAL A 85 3.99 -2.13 9.34
C VAL A 85 5.29 -2.76 9.86
N GLU A 86 5.17 -3.82 10.65
CA GLU A 86 6.33 -4.50 11.25
C GLU A 86 6.86 -5.61 10.34
N SER A 87 8.14 -5.52 9.95
CA SER A 87 8.84 -6.58 9.24
C SER A 87 9.72 -7.37 10.21
N PHE A 88 9.45 -8.67 10.35
CA PHE A 88 10.24 -9.56 11.22
C PHE A 88 11.36 -10.31 10.49
N ASP A 89 11.40 -10.27 9.16
CA ASP A 89 12.44 -10.89 8.34
C ASP A 89 13.45 -9.88 7.75
N GLY A 90 13.27 -8.60 8.06
CA GLY A 90 14.10 -7.48 7.60
C GLY A 90 13.90 -7.11 6.13
N ASN A 91 12.82 -7.58 5.50
CA ASN A 91 12.44 -7.25 4.14
C ASN A 91 11.08 -6.54 4.10
N ALA A 92 10.94 -5.56 3.22
CA ALA A 92 9.65 -5.10 2.72
C ALA A 92 9.30 -5.91 1.47
N ASP A 93 8.21 -6.67 1.50
CA ASP A 93 7.64 -7.29 0.30
C ASP A 93 6.60 -6.36 -0.34
N ILE A 94 7.05 -5.60 -1.32
CA ILE A 94 6.22 -4.60 -1.99
C ILE A 94 5.06 -5.25 -2.79
N ASP A 95 5.20 -6.52 -3.21
CA ASP A 95 4.07 -7.20 -3.87
C ASP A 95 2.98 -7.55 -2.85
N GLU A 96 3.39 -7.98 -1.65
CA GLU A 96 2.46 -8.26 -0.56
C GLU A 96 1.77 -6.97 -0.08
N LEU A 97 2.53 -5.89 0.10
CA LEU A 97 1.95 -4.58 0.45
C LEU A 97 0.93 -4.16 -0.60
N LEU A 98 1.27 -4.21 -1.90
CA LEU A 98 0.31 -3.94 -2.97
C LEU A 98 -0.96 -4.81 -2.85
N HIS A 99 -0.79 -6.11 -2.62
CA HIS A 99 -1.93 -7.00 -2.47
C HIS A 99 -2.81 -6.63 -1.27
N SER A 100 -2.21 -6.32 -0.13
CA SER A 100 -2.91 -5.87 1.08
C SER A 100 -3.73 -4.61 0.81
N GLU A 101 -3.14 -3.60 0.17
CA GLU A 101 -3.84 -2.35 -0.14
C GLU A 101 -5.01 -2.58 -1.11
N ILE A 102 -4.84 -3.44 -2.12
CA ILE A 102 -5.94 -3.83 -3.03
C ILE A 102 -7.08 -4.51 -2.26
N GLU A 103 -6.77 -5.39 -1.31
CA GLU A 103 -7.80 -6.08 -0.52
C GLU A 103 -8.50 -5.13 0.47
N LEU A 104 -7.79 -4.14 1.03
CA LEU A 104 -8.39 -3.07 1.83
C LEU A 104 -9.42 -2.28 0.99
N ILE A 105 -9.04 -1.85 -0.22
CA ILE A 105 -9.95 -1.16 -1.14
C ILE A 105 -11.14 -2.07 -1.49
N LYS A 106 -10.92 -3.36 -1.76
CA LYS A 106 -12.05 -4.26 -2.07
C LYS A 106 -13.00 -4.44 -0.90
N SER A 107 -12.49 -4.44 0.33
CA SER A 107 -13.27 -4.58 1.56
C SER A 107 -14.18 -3.38 1.84
N ASP A 108 -13.85 -2.22 1.28
CA ASP A 108 -14.69 -1.04 1.37
C ASP A 108 -15.95 -1.17 0.50
N TYR A 109 -16.97 -0.39 0.86
CA TYR A 109 -18.26 -0.43 0.19
C TYR A 109 -18.22 0.31 -1.16
N HIS A 110 -18.52 -0.42 -2.24
CA HIS A 110 -18.50 0.11 -3.59
C HIS A 110 -19.76 -0.29 -4.38
N ALA A 111 -20.50 0.74 -4.80
CA ALA A 111 -21.64 0.61 -5.70
C ALA A 111 -21.22 0.87 -7.15
N CYS A 112 -21.77 0.11 -8.10
CA CYS A 112 -21.70 0.46 -9.51
C CYS A 112 -22.63 1.66 -9.79
N ASP A 113 -22.46 2.31 -10.94
CA ASP A 113 -23.22 3.52 -11.26
C ASP A 113 -24.74 3.27 -11.34
N ASN A 114 -25.16 2.05 -11.72
CA ASN A 114 -26.58 1.64 -11.73
C ASN A 114 -27.21 1.57 -10.33
N CYS A 115 -26.42 1.55 -9.26
CA CYS A 115 -26.90 1.43 -7.88
C CYS A 115 -26.56 2.65 -7.01
N LYS A 116 -25.95 3.69 -7.61
CA LYS A 116 -25.76 5.00 -6.98
C LYS A 116 -26.97 5.93 -7.14
N GLU A 117 -28.01 5.47 -7.85
CA GLU A 117 -29.30 6.16 -8.04
C GLU A 117 -30.22 6.07 -6.82
#